data_AF-A0A1B6DFT8-F1
#
_entry.id   AF-A0A1B6DFT8-F1
#
_cell.length_a   1.000
_cell.length_b   1.000
_cell.length_c   1.000
_cell.angle_alpha   90.00
_cell.angle_beta   90.00
_cell.angle_gamma   90.00
#
_symmetry.space_group_name_H-M   'P 1'
#
loop_
_entity.id
_entity.type
_entity.pdbx_description
1 polymer ?
#
loop_
_entity_poly.entity_id
_entity_poly.type
_entity_poly.pdbx_seq_one_letter_code
_entity_poly.pdbx_strand_id
1 'polypeptide(L)'
;MKLRKRKLPRNPLDFVSFIFVMVTVPILYWFMVFTVLPSTYPTHSFWYTIHLSISTFLMMNVTSNFVYMVLQDCSILGEVMPTTKVTPEWKFCTICETYTPPRSYHCNVCKICILKRDHHCQFASCCIGYHNQRYFLYFLFYITVATSYGFYFYTIFLMKITTLTVNNILKFIFPLAMFTFGIDLSIEQVYITIYVVNILCFMTSSVLFMYHINSALQGITMYERNHKIYDYKKSSLKENFIDIVGDRWHLTWLSPLIVSRLPHDGINWIKNKINND
;
A
#
# COMPACT_ATOMS: atom_id res chain seq x y z
N MET A 1 -16.28 -2.66 -12.31
CA MET A 1 -15.58 -2.24 -11.07
C MET A 1 -16.64 -1.81 -10.07
N LYS A 2 -16.67 -2.38 -8.87
CA LYS A 2 -17.66 -2.03 -7.84
C LYS A 2 -17.11 -0.91 -6.99
N LEU A 3 -17.70 0.28 -7.10
CA LEU A 3 -17.21 1.46 -6.41
C LEU A 3 -17.69 1.51 -4.96
N ARG A 4 -16.76 1.79 -4.06
CA ARG A 4 -17.02 1.99 -2.63
C ARG A 4 -17.88 3.24 -2.44
N LYS A 5 -19.06 3.08 -1.82
CA LYS A 5 -20.00 4.19 -1.55
C LYS A 5 -19.40 5.24 -0.62
N ARG A 6 -18.75 4.82 0.48
CA ARG A 6 -18.20 5.72 1.49
C ARG A 6 -16.69 5.83 1.37
N LYS A 7 -16.18 6.93 0.79
CA LYS A 7 -14.75 7.13 0.51
C LYS A 7 -13.97 7.79 1.66
N LEU A 8 -14.65 8.41 2.61
CA LEU A 8 -14.01 9.17 3.69
C LEU A 8 -13.64 8.31 4.92
N PRO A 9 -12.65 8.75 5.72
CA PRO A 9 -12.24 8.11 6.96
C PRO A 9 -13.30 8.02 8.04
N ARG A 10 -13.16 6.99 8.88
CA ARG A 10 -14.15 6.60 9.88
C ARG A 10 -13.75 6.97 11.30
N ASN A 11 -12.45 7.00 11.59
CA ASN A 11 -11.92 7.40 12.89
C ASN A 11 -10.80 8.46 12.68
N PRO A 12 -10.41 9.20 13.73
CA PRO A 12 -9.41 10.27 13.62
C PRO A 12 -8.04 9.78 13.16
N LEU A 13 -7.62 8.58 13.58
CA LEU A 13 -6.33 8.01 13.21
C LEU A 13 -6.26 7.68 11.71
N ASP A 14 -7.30 7.05 11.17
CA ASP A 14 -7.47 6.80 9.73
C ASP A 14 -7.41 8.14 8.96
N PHE A 15 -8.03 9.19 9.48
CA PHE A 15 -8.01 10.51 8.85
C PHE A 15 -6.60 11.09 8.79
N VAL A 16 -5.89 11.12 9.92
CA VAL A 16 -4.51 11.64 9.99
C VAL A 16 -3.58 10.84 9.08
N SER A 17 -3.62 9.50 9.13
CA SER A 17 -2.77 8.64 8.30
C SER A 17 -3.10 8.77 6.81
N PHE A 18 -4.38 8.90 6.45
CA PHE A 18 -4.78 9.09 5.06
C PHE A 18 -4.30 10.43 4.51
N ILE A 19 -4.50 11.52 5.26
CA ILE A 19 -4.01 12.85 4.87
C ILE A 19 -2.48 12.87 4.78
N PHE A 20 -1.80 12.20 5.71
CA PHE A 20 -0.34 12.07 5.67
C PHE A 20 0.15 11.48 4.34
N VAL A 21 -0.48 10.40 3.85
CA VAL A 21 -0.12 9.82 2.53
C VAL A 21 -0.42 10.79 1.39
N MET A 22 -1.62 11.39 1.40
CA MET A 22 -2.07 12.29 0.34
C MET A 22 -1.23 13.57 0.22
N VAL A 23 -0.62 14.02 1.30
CA VAL A 23 0.24 15.23 1.32
C VAL A 23 1.71 14.87 1.11
N THR A 24 2.21 13.85 1.81
CA THR A 24 3.64 13.50 1.77
C THR A 24 4.07 13.01 0.39
N VAL A 25 3.28 12.15 -0.27
CA VAL A 25 3.66 11.59 -1.58
C VAL A 25 3.86 12.66 -2.65
N PRO A 26 2.93 13.63 -2.86
CA PRO A 26 3.16 14.74 -3.78
C PRO A 26 4.35 15.63 -3.40
N ILE A 27 4.57 15.92 -2.12
CA ILE A 27 5.71 16.73 -1.66
C ILE A 27 7.04 16.05 -2.00
N LEU A 28 7.16 14.74 -1.71
CA LEU A 28 8.36 13.98 -2.07
C LEU A 28 8.60 14.01 -3.57
N TYR A 29 7.56 13.78 -4.39
CA TYR A 29 7.70 13.85 -5.84
C TYR A 29 8.10 15.24 -6.34
N TRP A 30 7.47 16.30 -5.81
CA TRP A 30 7.79 17.68 -6.15
C TRP A 30 9.25 18.00 -5.84
N PHE A 31 9.71 17.63 -4.64
CA PHE A 31 11.10 17.85 -4.23
C PHE A 31 12.09 17.12 -5.13
N MET A 32 11.77 15.87 -5.54
CA MET A 32 12.59 15.12 -6.50
C MET A 32 12.71 15.87 -7.84
N VAL A 33 11.58 16.30 -8.42
CA VAL A 33 11.54 16.85 -9.79
C VAL A 33 12.06 18.28 -9.87
N PHE A 34 11.71 19.13 -8.90
CA PHE A 34 11.97 20.57 -8.99
C PHE A 34 13.21 21.02 -8.22
N THR A 35 13.68 20.26 -7.24
CA THR A 35 14.85 20.62 -6.45
C THR A 35 16.03 19.70 -6.75
N VAL A 36 15.83 18.39 -6.60
CA VAL A 36 16.94 17.43 -6.61
C VAL A 36 17.44 17.14 -8.02
N LEU A 37 16.55 16.84 -8.98
CA LEU A 37 16.96 16.53 -10.35
C LEU A 37 17.70 17.70 -11.04
N PRO A 38 17.20 18.96 -11.02
CA PRO A 38 17.89 20.09 -11.65
C PRO A 38 19.24 20.41 -11.00
N SER A 39 19.42 20.10 -9.72
CA SER A 39 20.71 20.25 -9.02
C SER A 39 21.73 19.15 -9.35
N THR A 40 21.26 18.02 -9.91
CA THR A 40 22.10 16.86 -10.19
C THR A 40 22.48 16.78 -11.66
N TYR A 41 21.55 17.12 -12.55
CA TYR A 41 21.75 17.07 -13.99
C TYR A 41 21.35 18.39 -14.63
N PRO A 42 22.07 18.84 -15.68
CA PRO A 42 21.62 19.97 -16.50
C PRO A 42 20.23 19.71 -17.06
N THR A 43 19.36 20.73 -16.99
CA THR A 43 18.01 20.68 -17.56
C THR A 43 18.08 20.32 -19.04
N HIS A 44 17.15 19.48 -19.51
CA HIS A 44 17.10 18.95 -20.89
C HIS A 44 18.24 18.01 -21.29
N SER A 45 19.12 17.61 -20.38
CA SER A 45 20.07 16.51 -20.67
C SER A 45 19.34 15.17 -20.83
N PHE A 46 20.00 14.24 -21.52
CA PHE A 46 19.51 12.86 -21.66
C PHE A 46 19.22 12.21 -20.30
N TRP A 47 20.15 12.31 -19.36
CA TRP A 47 20.01 11.76 -18.00
C TRP A 47 18.88 12.44 -17.21
N TYR A 48 18.75 13.76 -17.32
CA TYR A 48 17.62 14.48 -16.71
C TYR A 48 16.28 13.94 -17.21
N THR A 49 16.14 13.75 -18.52
CA THR A 49 14.90 13.25 -19.14
C THR A 49 14.58 11.81 -18.71
N ILE A 50 15.59 10.94 -18.63
CA ILE A 50 15.42 9.58 -18.13
C ILE A 50 14.93 9.58 -16.69
N HIS A 51 15.61 10.29 -15.80
CA HIS A 51 15.28 10.27 -14.38
C HIS A 51 13.92 10.94 -14.10
N LEU A 52 13.57 11.99 -14.86
CA LEU A 52 12.23 12.58 -14.84
C LEU A 52 11.16 11.56 -15.26
N SER A 53 11.40 10.81 -16.34
CA SER A 53 10.47 9.79 -16.83
C SER A 53 10.27 8.67 -15.80
N ILE A 54 11.36 8.18 -15.20
CA ILE A 54 11.32 7.17 -14.13
C ILE A 54 10.54 7.69 -12.92
N SER A 55 10.87 8.89 -12.41
CA SER A 55 10.17 9.50 -11.27
C SER A 55 8.68 9.69 -11.55
N THR A 56 8.32 10.13 -12.75
CA THR A 56 6.93 10.32 -13.17
C THR A 56 6.19 8.98 -13.25
N PHE A 57 6.82 7.95 -13.81
CA PHE A 57 6.25 6.61 -13.89
C PHE A 57 5.99 6.00 -12.50
N LEU A 58 6.94 6.16 -11.58
CA LEU A 58 6.78 5.71 -10.19
C LEU A 58 5.64 6.48 -9.51
N MET A 59 5.59 7.80 -9.64
CA MET A 59 4.52 8.62 -9.08
C MET A 59 3.13 8.25 -9.62
N MET A 60 3.03 8.03 -10.94
CA MET A 60 1.79 7.57 -11.58
C MET A 60 1.34 6.24 -10.98
N ASN A 61 2.24 5.26 -10.81
CA ASN A 61 1.88 3.96 -10.25
C ASN A 61 1.56 4.00 -8.76
N VAL A 62 2.29 4.78 -7.95
CA VAL A 62 1.97 4.98 -6.52
C VAL A 62 0.57 5.55 -6.38
N THR A 63 0.27 6.66 -7.06
CA THR A 63 -1.01 7.36 -6.94
C THR A 63 -2.17 6.55 -7.52
N SER A 64 -2.03 6.01 -8.72
CA SER A 64 -3.11 5.27 -9.37
C SER A 64 -3.45 3.97 -8.63
N ASN A 65 -2.45 3.19 -8.16
CA ASN A 65 -2.74 2.01 -7.35
C ASN A 65 -3.38 2.39 -6.00
N PHE A 66 -2.94 3.48 -5.36
CA PHE A 66 -3.58 3.97 -4.14
C PHE A 66 -5.05 4.34 -4.37
N VAL A 67 -5.34 5.08 -5.45
CA VAL A 67 -6.70 5.46 -5.84
C VAL A 67 -7.55 4.22 -6.11
N TYR A 68 -7.07 3.28 -6.93
CA TYR A 68 -7.81 2.03 -7.22
C TYR A 68 -8.05 1.19 -5.97
N MET A 69 -7.06 1.12 -5.07
CA MET A 69 -7.22 0.44 -3.78
C MET A 69 -8.36 1.02 -2.95
N VAL A 70 -8.44 2.35 -2.85
CA VAL A 70 -9.45 3.09 -2.07
C VAL A 70 -10.83 3.00 -2.74
N LEU A 71 -10.90 3.05 -4.07
CA LEU A 71 -12.18 3.08 -4.79
C LEU A 71 -12.91 1.73 -4.83
N GLN A 72 -12.21 0.61 -4.66
CA GLN A 72 -12.80 -0.72 -4.75
C GLN A 72 -13.56 -1.09 -3.46
N ASP A 73 -14.81 -1.53 -3.62
CA ASP A 73 -15.58 -2.10 -2.52
C ASP A 73 -15.22 -3.59 -2.35
N CYS A 74 -14.76 -3.97 -1.16
CA CYS A 74 -14.49 -5.36 -0.79
C CYS A 74 -15.54 -5.91 0.18
N SER A 75 -16.59 -5.15 0.49
CA SER A 75 -17.63 -5.61 1.39
C SER A 75 -18.54 -6.63 0.73
N ILE A 76 -19.21 -7.40 1.58
CA ILE A 76 -20.26 -8.33 1.13
C ILE A 76 -21.52 -7.62 0.59
N LEU A 77 -21.61 -6.29 0.71
CA LEU A 77 -22.81 -5.52 0.33
C LEU A 77 -23.05 -5.60 -1.18
N GLY A 78 -24.21 -6.11 -1.61
CA GLY A 78 -24.54 -6.22 -3.03
C GLY A 78 -23.87 -7.39 -3.74
N GLU A 79 -23.26 -8.32 -3.00
CA GLU A 79 -23.00 -9.67 -3.49
C GLU A 79 -24.23 -10.54 -3.22
N VAL A 80 -24.62 -11.35 -4.21
CA VAL A 80 -25.74 -12.29 -4.04
C VAL A 80 -25.23 -13.49 -3.26
N MET A 81 -25.52 -13.51 -1.96
CA MET A 81 -25.22 -14.67 -1.12
C MET A 81 -26.23 -15.78 -1.41
N PRO A 82 -25.79 -16.97 -1.85
CA PRO A 82 -26.70 -18.08 -2.06
C PRO A 82 -27.22 -18.58 -0.71
N THR A 83 -28.48 -18.28 -0.39
CA THR A 83 -29.16 -18.80 0.81
C THR A 83 -29.45 -20.30 0.72
N THR A 84 -29.48 -20.87 -0.48
CA THR A 84 -29.73 -22.29 -0.75
C THR A 84 -28.45 -23.12 -0.95
N LYS A 85 -27.29 -22.48 -1.13
CA LYS A 85 -25.99 -23.15 -1.32
C LYS A 85 -24.98 -22.77 -0.22
N VAL A 86 -25.46 -22.56 1.00
CA VAL A 86 -24.61 -22.37 2.17
C VAL A 86 -23.89 -23.70 2.44
N THR A 87 -22.56 -23.71 2.28
CA THR A 87 -21.75 -24.89 2.63
C THR A 87 -21.41 -24.86 4.13
N PRO A 88 -21.01 -25.97 4.75
CA PRO A 88 -20.63 -26.01 6.17
C PRO A 88 -19.50 -25.06 6.56
N GLU A 89 -18.76 -24.51 5.58
CA GLU A 89 -17.65 -23.60 5.79
C GLU A 89 -18.08 -22.14 5.99
N TRP A 90 -19.32 -21.82 5.61
CA TRP A 90 -19.88 -20.49 5.78
C TRP A 90 -20.17 -20.22 7.24
N LYS A 91 -19.93 -18.99 7.67
CA LYS A 91 -20.11 -18.57 9.07
C LYS A 91 -21.19 -17.51 9.17
N PHE A 92 -22.06 -17.62 10.14
CA PHE A 92 -23.03 -16.56 10.42
C PHE A 92 -22.35 -15.40 11.15
N CYS A 93 -22.44 -14.18 10.60
CA CYS A 93 -22.01 -12.98 11.29
C CYS A 93 -23.21 -12.35 12.00
N THR A 94 -23.20 -12.34 13.32
CA THR A 94 -24.29 -11.77 14.14
C THR A 94 -24.44 -10.26 13.97
N ILE A 95 -23.36 -9.54 13.67
CA ILE A 95 -23.38 -8.08 13.50
C ILE A 95 -23.98 -7.68 12.14
N CYS A 96 -23.69 -8.46 11.09
CA CYS A 96 -24.23 -8.21 9.75
C CYS A 96 -25.51 -9.01 9.47
N GLU A 97 -25.94 -9.85 10.42
CA GLU A 97 -27.13 -10.70 10.36
C GLU A 97 -27.22 -11.52 9.06
N THR A 98 -26.08 -12.06 8.63
CA THR A 98 -26.00 -12.79 7.36
C THR A 98 -24.92 -13.86 7.38
N TYR A 99 -25.09 -14.88 6.55
CA TYR A 99 -24.06 -15.88 6.30
C TYR A 99 -22.93 -15.26 5.46
N THR A 100 -21.71 -15.51 5.90
CA THR A 100 -20.49 -14.98 5.29
C THR A 100 -19.70 -16.11 4.63
N PRO A 101 -19.16 -15.90 3.42
CA PRO A 101 -18.39 -16.90 2.71
C PRO A 101 -17.09 -17.20 3.45
N PRO A 102 -16.46 -18.34 3.15
CA PRO A 102 -15.11 -18.63 3.64
C PRO A 102 -14.14 -17.47 3.42
N ARG A 103 -13.20 -17.31 4.36
CA ARG A 103 -12.20 -16.23 4.38
C ARG A 103 -12.76 -14.80 4.51
N SER A 104 -14.08 -14.65 4.68
CA SER A 104 -14.71 -13.35 4.92
C SER A 104 -14.86 -13.11 6.42
N TYR A 105 -14.53 -11.89 6.87
CA TYR A 105 -14.53 -11.58 8.30
C TYR A 105 -15.07 -10.17 8.55
N HIS A 106 -15.75 -9.97 9.69
CA HIS A 106 -16.28 -8.68 10.09
C HIS A 106 -15.15 -7.70 10.44
N CYS A 107 -15.22 -6.47 9.94
CA CYS A 107 -14.32 -5.41 10.37
C CYS A 107 -15.03 -4.44 11.31
N ASN A 108 -14.55 -4.30 12.55
CA ASN A 108 -15.16 -3.43 13.56
C ASN A 108 -15.09 -1.93 13.21
N VAL A 109 -14.15 -1.52 12.35
CA VAL A 109 -14.08 -0.15 11.81
C VAL A 109 -14.99 -0.04 10.57
N CYS A 110 -14.85 -1.03 9.67
CA CYS A 110 -15.76 -1.49 8.61
C CYS A 110 -17.28 -1.41 8.87
N LYS A 111 -17.67 -1.82 10.08
CA LYS A 111 -19.04 -2.22 10.44
C LYS A 111 -19.71 -3.10 9.38
N ILE A 112 -18.90 -3.92 8.69
CA ILE A 112 -19.35 -4.83 7.64
C ILE A 112 -18.34 -5.95 7.44
N CYS A 113 -18.81 -7.11 6.98
CA CYS A 113 -17.95 -8.20 6.54
C CYS A 113 -17.27 -7.88 5.20
N ILE A 114 -16.01 -8.27 5.10
CA ILE A 114 -15.14 -8.03 3.94
C ILE A 114 -14.76 -9.37 3.33
N LEU A 115 -14.89 -9.50 2.02
CA LEU A 115 -14.48 -10.69 1.26
C LEU A 115 -12.97 -10.86 1.32
N LYS A 116 -12.50 -12.08 1.61
CA LYS A 116 -11.07 -12.43 1.77
C LYS A 116 -10.33 -11.37 2.61
N ARG A 117 -10.88 -11.04 3.78
CA ARG A 117 -10.44 -9.88 4.57
C ARG A 117 -8.98 -10.05 5.00
N ASP A 118 -8.13 -9.13 4.58
CA ASP A 118 -6.75 -9.05 5.04
C ASP A 118 -6.68 -8.25 6.35
N HIS A 119 -6.82 -6.94 6.26
CA HIS A 119 -6.81 -6.04 7.40
C HIS A 119 -7.56 -4.74 7.10
N HIS A 120 -7.76 -3.91 8.11
CA HIS A 120 -8.17 -2.52 7.93
C HIS A 120 -6.92 -1.65 7.82
N CYS A 121 -6.67 -1.08 6.66
CA CYS A 121 -5.50 -0.24 6.43
C CYS A 121 -5.83 1.20 6.86
N GLN A 122 -5.11 1.69 7.88
CA GLN A 122 -5.25 3.06 8.39
C GLN A 122 -4.84 4.09 7.33
N PHE A 123 -3.79 3.82 6.56
CA PHE A 123 -3.27 4.70 5.51
C PHE A 123 -4.22 4.84 4.31
N ALA A 124 -4.94 3.77 3.94
CA ALA A 124 -5.93 3.79 2.86
C ALA A 124 -7.34 4.14 3.36
N SER A 125 -7.51 4.17 4.69
CA SER A 125 -8.79 4.34 5.36
C SER A 125 -9.87 3.35 4.86
N CYS A 126 -9.47 2.11 4.59
CA CYS A 126 -10.38 1.03 4.19
C CYS A 126 -9.82 -0.36 4.42
N CYS A 127 -10.69 -1.35 4.34
CA CYS A 127 -10.25 -2.73 4.36
C CYS A 127 -9.56 -3.14 3.06
N ILE A 128 -8.48 -3.89 3.22
CA ILE A 128 -7.84 -4.65 2.16
C ILE A 128 -8.50 -6.03 2.13
N GLY A 129 -8.91 -6.46 0.94
CA GLY A 129 -9.61 -7.72 0.74
C GLY A 129 -9.59 -8.12 -0.73
N TYR A 130 -10.51 -9.02 -1.10
CA TYR A 130 -10.51 -9.71 -2.38
C TYR A 130 -10.35 -8.79 -3.61
N HIS A 131 -11.11 -7.70 -3.71
CA HIS A 131 -11.11 -6.85 -4.91
C HIS A 131 -9.98 -5.82 -5.00
N ASN A 132 -9.28 -5.54 -3.90
CA ASN A 132 -8.28 -4.47 -3.85
C ASN A 132 -6.88 -4.89 -3.38
N GLN A 133 -6.69 -6.16 -3.01
CA GLN A 133 -5.41 -6.69 -2.53
C GLN A 133 -4.26 -6.50 -3.55
N ARG A 134 -4.53 -6.65 -4.86
CA ARG A 134 -3.55 -6.36 -5.93
C ARG A 134 -3.03 -4.94 -5.84
N TYR A 135 -3.94 -3.96 -5.80
CA TYR A 135 -3.57 -2.54 -5.82
C TYR A 135 -2.81 -2.15 -4.55
N PHE A 136 -3.16 -2.75 -3.41
CA PHE A 136 -2.41 -2.58 -2.17
C PHE A 136 -0.96 -3.11 -2.28
N LEU A 137 -0.76 -4.32 -2.79
CA LEU A 137 0.59 -4.88 -2.97
C LEU A 137 1.43 -4.05 -3.94
N TYR A 138 0.84 -3.60 -5.05
CA TYR A 138 1.53 -2.76 -6.02
C TYR A 138 1.81 -1.36 -5.48
N PHE A 139 0.88 -0.75 -4.75
CA PHE A 139 1.15 0.50 -4.04
C PHE A 139 2.37 0.36 -3.11
N LEU A 140 2.44 -0.70 -2.29
CA LEU A 140 3.58 -0.97 -1.42
C LEU A 140 4.89 -1.17 -2.20
N PHE A 141 4.86 -1.91 -3.31
CA PHE A 141 6.02 -2.09 -4.17
C PHE A 141 6.52 -0.76 -4.74
N TYR A 142 5.64 -0.01 -5.42
CA TYR A 142 6.02 1.23 -6.09
C TYR A 142 6.44 2.32 -5.11
N ILE A 143 5.80 2.41 -3.95
CA ILE A 143 6.23 3.40 -2.95
C ILE A 143 7.56 3.02 -2.31
N THR A 144 7.86 1.73 -2.16
CA THR A 144 9.18 1.26 -1.70
C THR A 144 10.27 1.59 -2.72
N VAL A 145 10.03 1.34 -4.00
CA VAL A 145 10.98 1.70 -5.08
C VAL A 145 11.12 3.22 -5.20
N ALA A 146 10.03 3.99 -5.11
CA ALA A 146 10.07 5.44 -5.19
C ALA A 146 10.83 6.07 -4.02
N THR A 147 10.63 5.56 -2.81
CA THR A 147 11.31 6.06 -1.61
C THR A 147 12.77 5.59 -1.54
N SER A 148 13.12 4.39 -2.02
CA SER A 148 14.52 3.98 -2.15
C SER A 148 15.27 4.82 -3.20
N TYR A 149 14.60 5.13 -4.30
CA TYR A 149 15.14 5.99 -5.36
C TYR A 149 15.31 7.43 -4.85
N GLY A 150 14.31 7.96 -4.14
CA GLY A 150 14.41 9.24 -3.43
C GLY A 150 15.58 9.25 -2.44
N PHE A 151 15.71 8.22 -1.60
CA PHE A 151 16.80 8.10 -0.63
C PHE A 151 18.18 8.25 -1.28
N TYR A 152 18.42 7.55 -2.40
CA TYR A 152 19.67 7.66 -3.14
C TYR A 152 19.95 9.10 -3.62
N PHE A 153 19.01 9.70 -4.35
CA PHE A 153 19.20 11.04 -4.92
C PHE A 153 19.24 12.14 -3.86
N TYR A 154 18.44 12.03 -2.81
CA TYR A 154 18.39 13.02 -1.73
C TYR A 154 19.65 12.98 -0.89
N THR A 155 20.23 11.79 -0.68
CA THR A 155 21.54 11.65 -0.03
C THR A 155 22.62 12.40 -0.83
N ILE A 156 22.68 12.17 -2.16
CA ILE A 156 23.64 12.86 -3.04
C ILE A 156 23.43 14.39 -3.01
N PHE A 157 22.18 14.84 -3.07
CA PHE A 157 21.85 16.26 -2.99
C PHE A 157 22.30 16.88 -1.66
N LEU A 158 21.93 16.27 -0.53
CA LEU A 158 22.28 16.79 0.79
C LEU A 158 23.79 16.79 1.05
N MET A 159 24.54 15.80 0.57
CA MET A 159 26.00 15.79 0.66
C MET A 159 26.67 16.98 -0.06
N LYS A 160 25.99 17.59 -1.05
CA LYS A 160 26.51 18.77 -1.76
C LYS A 160 26.22 20.08 -1.01
N ILE A 161 25.09 20.16 -0.33
CA ILE A 161 24.61 21.41 0.28
C ILE A 161 24.84 21.48 1.79
N THR A 162 25.14 20.35 2.43
CA THR A 162 25.39 20.26 3.87
C THR A 162 26.80 19.73 4.15
N THR A 163 27.40 20.23 5.23
CA THR A 163 28.67 19.72 5.77
C THR A 163 28.43 18.97 7.07
N LEU A 164 29.29 18.01 7.42
CA LEU A 164 29.20 17.29 8.69
C LEU A 164 29.66 18.17 9.87
N THR A 165 28.73 18.94 10.43
CA THR A 165 28.90 19.72 11.65
C THR A 165 27.96 19.22 12.73
N VAL A 166 28.28 19.47 14.02
CA VAL A 166 27.40 19.09 15.15
C VAL A 166 26.01 19.70 15.00
N ASN A 167 25.93 20.95 14.54
CA ASN A 167 24.66 21.63 14.29
C ASN A 167 23.82 20.90 13.23
N ASN A 168 24.45 20.47 12.13
CA ASN A 168 23.74 19.74 11.07
C ASN A 168 23.30 18.35 11.55
N ILE A 169 24.10 17.68 12.38
CA ILE A 169 23.68 16.41 13.00
C ILE A 169 22.42 16.60 13.86
N LEU A 170 22.34 17.68 14.65
CA LEU A 170 21.14 18.00 15.43
C LEU A 170 19.92 18.25 14.54
N LYS A 171 20.10 18.89 13.38
CA LYS A 171 19.03 19.07 12.37
C LYS A 171 18.46 17.75 11.87
N PHE A 172 19.29 16.72 11.69
CA PHE A 172 18.84 15.37 11.27
C PHE A 172 18.15 14.58 12.38
N ILE A 173 18.56 14.75 13.64
CA ILE A 173 17.97 14.02 14.77
C ILE A 173 16.62 14.64 15.18
N PHE A 174 16.53 15.96 15.16
CA PHE A 174 15.34 16.69 15.62
C PHE A 174 14.70 17.61 14.55
N PRO A 175 14.47 17.12 13.31
CA PRO A 175 14.09 17.98 12.20
C PRO A 175 12.74 18.66 12.41
N LEU A 176 11.76 17.90 12.91
CA LEU A 176 10.43 18.41 13.17
C LEU A 176 10.39 19.34 14.39
N ALA A 177 11.17 19.04 15.44
CA ALA A 177 11.22 19.87 16.63
C ALA A 177 11.79 21.26 16.31
N MET A 178 12.81 21.34 15.46
CA MET A 178 13.39 22.62 15.03
C MET A 178 12.37 23.51 14.32
N PHE A 179 11.47 22.92 13.53
CA PHE A 179 10.35 23.64 12.92
C PHE A 179 9.29 24.06 13.94
N THR A 180 8.84 23.14 14.79
CA THR A 180 7.73 23.41 15.73
C THR A 180 8.09 24.46 16.78
N PHE A 181 9.36 24.52 17.20
CA PHE A 181 9.85 25.50 18.16
C PHE A 181 10.45 26.75 17.51
N GLY A 182 10.43 26.86 16.17
CA GLY A 182 10.93 28.02 15.45
C GLY A 182 12.44 28.26 15.58
N ILE A 183 13.22 27.21 15.86
CA ILE A 183 14.68 27.32 16.09
C ILE A 183 15.42 27.54 14.77
N ASP A 184 15.01 26.84 13.71
CA ASP A 184 15.55 27.00 12.36
C ASP A 184 14.40 26.84 11.35
N LEU A 185 14.12 27.91 10.60
CA LEU A 185 13.10 27.94 9.54
C LEU A 185 13.73 28.09 8.14
N SER A 186 15.03 27.84 8.02
CA SER A 186 15.75 27.93 6.76
C SER A 186 15.26 26.91 5.74
N ILE A 187 15.49 27.20 4.45
CA ILE A 187 15.17 26.27 3.37
C ILE A 187 15.98 24.96 3.47
N GLU A 188 17.20 25.03 4.01
CA GLU A 188 18.03 23.86 4.30
C GLU A 188 17.33 22.93 5.31
N GLN A 189 16.74 23.50 6.37
CA GLN A 189 15.99 22.74 7.36
C GLN A 189 14.75 22.06 6.75
N VAL A 190 14.10 22.70 5.77
CA VAL A 190 12.99 22.11 5.02
C VAL A 190 13.48 20.88 4.24
N TYR A 191 14.60 20.98 3.53
CA TYR A 191 15.17 19.87 2.76
C TYR A 191 15.59 18.70 3.64
N ILE A 192 16.22 18.97 4.79
CA ILE A 192 16.59 17.95 5.77
C ILE A 192 15.33 17.24 6.30
N THR A 193 14.27 17.97 6.60
CA THR A 193 13.01 17.38 7.09
C THR A 193 12.35 16.50 6.03
N ILE A 194 12.29 16.95 4.77
CA ILE A 194 11.78 16.14 3.65
C ILE A 194 12.59 14.85 3.50
N TYR A 195 13.91 14.92 3.62
CA TYR A 195 14.79 13.74 3.56
C TYR A 195 14.56 12.78 4.73
N VAL A 196 14.45 13.26 5.95
CA VAL A 196 14.15 12.39 7.11
C VAL A 196 12.79 11.73 6.96
N VAL A 197 11.77 12.46 6.50
CA VAL A 197 10.46 11.87 6.17
C VAL A 197 10.60 10.79 5.09
N ASN A 198 11.41 11.03 4.05
CA ASN A 198 11.68 10.03 3.02
C ASN A 198 12.34 8.75 3.56
N ILE A 199 13.31 8.87 4.46
CA ILE A 199 13.93 7.72 5.15
C ILE A 199 12.88 6.93 5.93
N LEU A 200 12.06 7.62 6.73
CA LEU A 200 11.00 6.98 7.52
C LEU A 200 10.00 6.25 6.61
N CYS A 201 9.62 6.88 5.50
CA CYS A 201 8.77 6.25 4.48
C CYS A 201 9.45 5.02 3.87
N PHE A 202 10.72 5.11 3.47
CA PHE A 202 11.49 4.00 2.89
C PHE A 202 11.58 2.80 3.83
N MET A 203 11.95 3.05 5.09
CA MET A 203 12.05 1.99 6.10
C MET A 203 10.69 1.33 6.34
N THR A 204 9.66 2.15 6.55
CA THR A 204 8.31 1.64 6.84
C THR A 204 7.73 0.87 5.65
N SER A 205 7.82 1.43 4.44
CA SER A 205 7.28 0.78 3.24
C SER A 205 8.02 -0.52 2.92
N SER A 206 9.34 -0.57 3.12
CA SER A 206 10.13 -1.79 2.90
C SER A 206 9.69 -2.91 3.84
N VAL A 207 9.53 -2.62 5.13
CA VAL A 207 9.06 -3.61 6.12
C VAL A 207 7.65 -4.10 5.77
N LEU A 208 6.73 -3.19 5.46
CA LEU A 208 5.36 -3.54 5.08
C LEU A 208 5.31 -4.36 3.78
N PHE A 209 6.10 -3.97 2.77
CA PHE A 209 6.16 -4.69 1.51
C PHE A 209 6.67 -6.12 1.72
N MET A 210 7.79 -6.30 2.45
CA MET A 210 8.33 -7.62 2.77
C MET A 210 7.31 -8.50 3.53
N TYR A 211 6.62 -7.93 4.52
CA TYR A 211 5.61 -8.66 5.28
C TYR A 211 4.43 -9.12 4.40
N HIS A 212 3.89 -8.22 3.58
CA HIS A 212 2.70 -8.51 2.77
C HIS A 212 3.02 -9.33 1.53
N ILE A 213 4.18 -9.18 0.90
CA ILE A 213 4.58 -10.04 -0.23
C ILE A 213 4.81 -11.48 0.24
N ASN A 214 5.41 -11.68 1.41
CA ASN A 214 5.56 -13.01 1.99
C ASN A 214 4.19 -13.66 2.29
N SER A 215 3.27 -12.90 2.87
CA SER A 215 1.91 -13.38 3.13
C SER A 215 1.15 -13.69 1.83
N ALA A 216 1.31 -12.86 0.80
CA ALA A 216 0.75 -13.06 -0.53
C ALA A 216 1.28 -14.34 -1.19
N LEU A 217 2.59 -14.57 -1.18
CA LEU A 217 3.22 -15.76 -1.74
C LEU A 217 2.80 -17.04 -0.99
N GLN A 218 2.58 -16.95 0.32
CA GLN A 218 2.06 -18.06 1.12
C GLN A 218 0.55 -18.28 0.95
N GLY A 219 -0.18 -17.37 0.30
CA GLY A 219 -1.63 -17.47 0.10
C GLY A 219 -2.47 -17.18 1.34
N ILE A 220 -1.88 -16.55 2.37
CA ILE A 220 -2.50 -16.34 3.68
C ILE A 220 -2.75 -14.84 3.91
N THR A 221 -3.93 -14.49 4.40
CA THR A 221 -4.25 -13.11 4.80
C THR A 221 -3.72 -12.80 6.20
N MET A 222 -3.54 -11.52 6.54
CA MET A 222 -3.12 -11.09 7.87
C MET A 222 -4.11 -11.58 8.95
N TYR A 223 -5.41 -11.52 8.69
CA TYR A 223 -6.42 -12.06 9.60
C TYR A 223 -6.21 -13.56 9.85
N GLU A 224 -6.06 -14.34 8.79
CA GLU A 224 -5.85 -15.80 8.88
C GLU A 224 -4.56 -16.14 9.63
N ARG A 225 -3.47 -15.43 9.35
CA ARG A 225 -2.19 -15.59 10.06
C ARG A 225 -2.36 -15.36 11.57
N ASN A 226 -3.03 -14.28 11.96
CA ASN A 226 -3.26 -13.93 13.37
C ASN A 226 -4.17 -14.94 14.09
N HIS A 227 -5.03 -15.65 13.36
CA HIS A 227 -5.93 -16.67 13.90
C HIS A 227 -5.45 -18.10 13.61
N LYS A 228 -4.22 -18.28 13.09
CA LYS A 228 -3.61 -19.57 12.75
C LYS A 228 -4.45 -20.43 11.78
N ILE A 229 -5.06 -19.81 10.77
CA ILE A 229 -5.86 -20.48 9.74
C ILE A 229 -5.02 -20.68 8.48
N TYR A 230 -4.82 -21.93 8.05
CA TYR A 230 -3.93 -22.26 6.91
C TYR A 230 -4.59 -23.10 5.81
N ASP A 231 -5.89 -23.39 5.92
CA ASP A 231 -6.65 -24.30 5.06
C ASP A 231 -6.63 -23.96 3.55
N TYR A 232 -6.37 -22.69 3.20
CA TYR A 232 -6.46 -22.19 1.82
C TYR A 232 -5.10 -21.99 1.14
N LYS A 233 -4.00 -22.41 1.79
CA LYS A 233 -2.65 -22.29 1.23
C LYS A 233 -2.47 -23.26 0.06
N LYS A 234 -2.01 -22.77 -1.09
CA LYS A 234 -1.59 -23.61 -2.22
C LYS A 234 -0.15 -24.07 -2.10
N SER A 235 0.15 -25.23 -2.71
CA SER A 235 1.50 -25.79 -2.80
C SER A 235 2.42 -24.90 -3.65
N SER A 236 1.89 -24.25 -4.68
CA SER A 236 2.63 -23.36 -5.57
C SER A 236 2.55 -21.89 -5.13
N LEU A 237 3.70 -21.27 -4.85
CA LEU A 237 3.80 -19.83 -4.53
C LEU A 237 3.29 -18.95 -5.68
N LYS A 238 3.51 -19.39 -6.94
CA LYS A 238 3.06 -18.68 -8.13
C LYS A 238 1.53 -18.66 -8.21
N GLU A 239 0.86 -19.76 -7.88
CA GLU A 239 -0.60 -19.82 -7.87
C GLU A 239 -1.20 -18.92 -6.79
N ASN A 240 -0.61 -18.93 -5.58
CA ASN A 240 -1.02 -18.01 -4.51
C ASN A 240 -0.87 -16.54 -4.92
N PHE A 241 0.20 -16.21 -5.66
CA PHE A 241 0.39 -14.86 -6.19
C PHE A 241 -0.67 -14.53 -7.25
N ILE A 242 -0.90 -15.42 -8.22
CA ILE A 242 -1.91 -15.25 -9.29
C ILE A 242 -3.33 -15.09 -8.71
N ASP A 243 -3.66 -15.73 -7.59
CA ASP A 243 -4.94 -15.51 -6.89
C ASP A 243 -5.15 -14.07 -6.41
N ILE A 244 -4.10 -13.25 -6.40
CA ILE A 244 -4.15 -11.83 -6.03
C ILE A 244 -4.04 -10.95 -7.26
N VAL A 245 -3.09 -11.22 -8.16
CA VAL A 245 -2.77 -10.32 -9.29
C VAL A 245 -3.50 -10.67 -10.60
N GLY A 246 -4.07 -11.88 -10.69
CA GLY A 246 -4.84 -12.39 -11.83
C GLY A 246 -4.02 -12.94 -12.98
N ASP A 247 -4.72 -13.38 -14.02
CA ASP A 247 -4.16 -14.06 -15.22
C ASP A 247 -3.14 -13.22 -16.00
N ARG A 248 -3.37 -11.90 -16.12
CA ARG A 248 -2.51 -10.96 -16.86
C ARG A 248 -1.46 -10.28 -16.00
N TRP A 249 -1.02 -10.91 -14.92
CA TRP A 249 -0.14 -10.32 -13.90
C TRP A 249 1.16 -9.70 -14.43
N HIS A 250 1.68 -10.19 -15.56
CA HIS A 250 2.91 -9.68 -16.17
C HIS A 250 2.72 -8.28 -16.76
N LEU A 251 1.52 -7.95 -17.25
CA LEU A 251 1.19 -6.62 -17.79
C LEU A 251 0.78 -5.64 -16.69
N THR A 252 0.23 -6.15 -15.60
CA THR A 252 -0.38 -5.31 -14.57
C THR A 252 0.60 -4.45 -13.79
N TRP A 253 1.90 -4.71 -13.90
CA TRP A 253 2.98 -3.85 -13.41
C TRP A 253 3.07 -2.52 -14.19
N LEU A 254 2.57 -2.44 -15.41
CA LEU A 254 2.65 -1.17 -16.15
C LEU A 254 1.62 -0.16 -15.66
N SER A 255 0.44 -0.63 -15.24
CA SER A 255 -0.66 0.23 -14.82
C SER A 255 -1.76 -0.55 -14.07
N PRO A 256 -2.41 0.05 -13.05
CA PRO A 256 -3.62 -0.52 -12.46
C PRO A 256 -4.82 -0.53 -13.42
N LEU A 257 -4.78 0.27 -14.49
CA LEU A 257 -5.83 0.30 -15.51
C LEU A 257 -5.94 -1.02 -16.29
N ILE A 258 -4.88 -1.82 -16.30
CA ILE A 258 -4.86 -3.12 -16.97
C ILE A 258 -5.70 -4.10 -16.18
N VAL A 259 -6.84 -4.49 -16.76
CA VAL A 259 -7.75 -5.48 -16.20
C VAL A 259 -7.03 -6.83 -16.14
N SER A 260 -7.13 -7.54 -15.02
CA SER A 260 -6.59 -8.89 -14.85
C SER A 260 -7.64 -9.70 -14.12
N ARG A 261 -8.05 -10.83 -14.70
CA ARG A 261 -9.16 -11.64 -14.16
C ARG A 261 -8.62 -12.52 -13.04
N LEU A 262 -9.30 -12.51 -11.91
CA LEU A 262 -8.98 -13.38 -10.78
C LEU A 262 -9.54 -14.78 -11.05
N PRO A 263 -8.84 -15.85 -10.62
CA PRO A 263 -9.23 -17.24 -10.93
C PRO A 263 -10.43 -17.75 -10.12
N HIS A 264 -10.87 -17.02 -9.10
CA HIS A 264 -12.00 -17.33 -8.24
C HIS A 264 -12.88 -16.10 -8.07
N ASP A 265 -14.11 -16.26 -7.56
CA ASP A 265 -15.12 -15.20 -7.36
C ASP A 265 -15.04 -14.49 -6.00
N GLY A 266 -14.18 -14.98 -5.09
CA GLY A 266 -14.03 -14.43 -3.74
C GLY A 266 -15.05 -14.94 -2.73
N ILE A 267 -16.00 -15.77 -3.17
CA ILE A 267 -17.07 -16.39 -2.38
C ILE A 267 -16.77 -17.88 -2.19
N ASN A 268 -16.46 -18.57 -3.29
CA ASN A 268 -16.17 -20.00 -3.29
C ASN A 268 -14.65 -20.23 -3.18
N TRP A 269 -14.26 -20.99 -2.15
CA TRP A 269 -12.87 -21.29 -1.86
C TRP A 269 -12.68 -22.80 -1.73
N ILE A 270 -11.63 -23.32 -2.34
CA ILE A 270 -11.27 -24.74 -2.22
C ILE A 270 -10.20 -24.84 -1.14
N LYS A 271 -10.48 -25.62 -0.09
CA LYS A 271 -9.47 -25.99 0.89
C LYS A 271 -8.48 -26.96 0.27
N ASN A 272 -7.20 -26.74 0.51
CA ASN A 272 -6.23 -27.80 0.32
C ASN A 272 -6.26 -28.68 1.56
N LYS A 273 -6.74 -29.91 1.40
CA LYS A 273 -6.49 -30.98 2.37
C LYS A 273 -5.00 -31.32 2.29
N ILE A 274 -4.15 -30.47 2.88
CA ILE A 274 -2.77 -30.85 3.14
C ILE A 274 -2.85 -31.75 4.37
N ASN A 275 -2.88 -33.07 4.12
CA ASN A 275 -2.76 -34.20 5.03
C ASN A 275 -2.97 -33.90 6.53
N ASN A 276 -4.19 -34.16 7.01
CA ASN A 276 -4.38 -34.61 8.38
C ASN A 276 -4.26 -36.14 8.36
N ASP A 277 -3.03 -36.63 8.25
CA ASP A 277 -2.62 -37.98 8.64
C ASP A 277 -1.30 -37.84 9.43
#